data_AF-A0A852N7M3-F1
#
_entry.id   AF-A0A852N7M3-F1
#
_cell.length_a   1.000
_cell.length_b   1.000
_cell.length_c   1.000
_cell.angle_alpha   90.00
_cell.angle_beta   90.00
_cell.angle_gamma   90.00
#
_symmetry.space_group_name_H-M   'P 1'
#
loop_
_entity.id
_entity.type
_entity.pdbx_description
1 polymer ?
#
loop_
_entity_poly.entity_id
_entity_poly.type
_entity_poly.pdbx_seq_one_letter_code
_entity_poly.pdbx_strand_id
1 'polypeptide(L)'
;TLCVPGCRCPPGLLLAQGGQCVPPAACPCPRGARLYPPGARIRRGCQACVCQRQRWHCGHEECAGTCVATGDPHYVTFDGRAFTFAGDCEYLLAREATGLFAVTAENVPCGATGVTCTKSVVVAMGNTVVHMLRGREVTVNGVAVRPPKVFGGSGLTLQRAGLFLLLLTRLGVAVLWDGGTRVYVRVSPRLRGRLAGLCGNFDGDAENDFGSRDGALEATPEIFGDSWRLSPLCPEADGHRPHPCDDSPQRSAWARGRCGVLRHQLFAPCHDLVPPQRFYEWCLFDACGCDSGGDCECLCTALAAYAEECGRRGRPLRWRSQGLC
;
A
#
# COMPACT_ATOMS: atom_id res chain seq x y z
N THR A 1 -37.90 29.32 -5.83
CA THR A 1 -36.84 30.06 -6.57
C THR A 1 -37.49 30.78 -7.74
N LEU A 2 -37.28 32.10 -7.88
CA LEU A 2 -37.77 32.90 -9.01
C LEU A 2 -36.92 32.64 -10.25
N CYS A 3 -37.55 32.45 -11.42
CA CYS A 3 -36.83 32.34 -12.70
C CYS A 3 -36.16 33.66 -13.06
N VAL A 4 -34.94 33.59 -13.56
CA VAL A 4 -34.20 34.75 -14.08
C VAL A 4 -34.29 34.73 -15.62
N PRO A 5 -34.59 35.87 -16.28
CA PRO A 5 -34.59 35.94 -17.74
C PRO A 5 -33.22 35.57 -18.34
N GLY A 6 -33.21 34.75 -19.39
CA GLY A 6 -31.96 34.34 -20.04
C GLY A 6 -32.17 33.33 -21.17
N CYS A 7 -31.08 33.00 -21.88
CA CYS A 7 -31.08 31.95 -22.88
C CYS A 7 -31.06 30.56 -22.21
N ARG A 8 -31.85 29.63 -22.74
CA ARG A 8 -31.87 28.23 -22.32
C ARG A 8 -31.64 27.32 -23.51
N CYS A 9 -31.12 26.13 -23.26
CA CYS A 9 -31.05 25.12 -24.28
C CYS A 9 -32.46 24.66 -24.71
N PRO A 10 -32.64 24.33 -26.00
CA PRO A 10 -33.84 23.67 -26.49
C PRO A 10 -34.15 22.39 -25.69
N PRO A 11 -35.43 21.95 -25.66
CA PRO A 11 -35.80 20.69 -25.04
C PRO A 11 -34.92 19.53 -25.52
N GLY A 12 -34.41 18.71 -24.59
CA GLY A 12 -33.56 17.55 -24.89
C GLY A 12 -32.05 17.84 -25.00
N LEU A 13 -31.61 19.10 -24.94
CA LEU A 13 -30.20 19.48 -24.93
C LEU A 13 -29.76 20.03 -23.57
N LEU A 14 -28.47 19.88 -23.26
CA LEU A 14 -27.83 20.35 -22.04
C LEU A 14 -26.76 21.39 -22.38
N LEU A 15 -26.60 22.39 -21.52
CA LEU A 15 -25.57 23.42 -21.67
C LEU A 15 -24.20 22.84 -21.28
N ALA A 16 -23.27 22.77 -22.23
CA ALA A 16 -21.89 22.36 -22.00
C ALA A 16 -21.01 23.52 -21.47
N GLN A 17 -19.81 23.20 -20.96
CA GLN A 17 -18.84 24.16 -20.40
C GLN A 17 -18.28 25.22 -21.38
N GLY A 18 -18.77 25.29 -22.61
CA GLY A 18 -18.45 26.33 -23.60
C GLY A 18 -19.66 27.12 -24.09
N GLY A 19 -20.79 27.06 -23.38
CA GLY A 19 -22.03 27.75 -23.76
C GLY A 19 -22.82 27.08 -24.90
N GLN A 20 -22.38 25.92 -25.38
CA GLN A 20 -23.04 25.17 -26.45
C GLN A 20 -24.08 24.20 -25.89
N CYS A 21 -25.20 24.04 -26.60
CA CYS A 21 -26.23 23.05 -26.25
C CYS A 21 -25.92 21.72 -26.95
N VAL A 22 -25.65 20.67 -26.16
CA VAL A 22 -25.25 19.35 -26.65
C VAL A 22 -26.23 18.27 -26.18
N PRO A 23 -26.36 17.15 -26.91
CA PRO A 23 -27.18 16.02 -26.45
C PRO A 23 -26.56 15.40 -25.18
N PRO A 24 -27.36 14.80 -24.27
CA PRO A 24 -26.86 14.19 -23.04
C PRO A 24 -25.74 13.16 -23.22
N ALA A 25 -25.72 12.47 -24.38
CA ALA A 25 -24.68 11.51 -24.74
C ALA A 25 -23.32 12.17 -25.03
N ALA A 26 -23.29 13.45 -25.40
CA ALA A 26 -22.08 14.22 -25.67
C ALA A 26 -21.44 14.83 -24.42
N CYS A 27 -22.09 14.70 -23.26
CA CYS A 27 -21.59 15.29 -22.02
C CYS A 27 -20.42 14.47 -21.43
N PRO A 28 -19.33 15.15 -21.01
CA PRO A 28 -18.14 14.49 -20.48
C PRO A 28 -18.37 13.87 -19.09
N CYS A 29 -17.51 12.93 -18.71
CA CYS A 29 -17.52 12.32 -17.37
C CYS A 29 -16.44 12.94 -16.48
N PRO A 30 -16.76 13.30 -15.22
CA PRO A 30 -15.77 13.79 -14.28
C PRO A 30 -14.92 12.66 -13.68
N ARG A 31 -13.63 12.93 -13.45
CA ARG A 31 -12.74 12.11 -12.62
C ARG A 31 -11.76 13.04 -11.91
N GLY A 32 -11.95 13.23 -10.60
CA GLY A 32 -11.27 14.28 -9.86
C GLY A 32 -11.62 15.65 -10.44
N ALA A 33 -10.61 16.51 -10.64
CA ALA A 33 -10.78 17.82 -11.27
C ALA A 33 -10.85 17.77 -12.81
N ARG A 34 -10.65 16.61 -13.43
CA ARG A 34 -10.57 16.46 -14.90
C ARG A 34 -11.89 15.97 -15.51
N LEU A 35 -12.18 16.47 -16.71
CA LEU A 35 -13.31 16.03 -17.54
C LEU A 35 -12.81 15.18 -18.70
N TYR A 36 -13.50 14.06 -18.95
CA TYR A 36 -13.17 13.11 -20.01
C TYR A 36 -14.28 13.07 -21.06
N PRO A 37 -13.95 13.09 -22.36
CA PRO A 37 -14.96 13.06 -23.41
C PRO A 37 -15.75 11.74 -23.40
N PRO A 38 -16.99 11.74 -23.94
CA PRO A 38 -17.75 10.52 -24.18
C PRO A 38 -16.93 9.46 -24.93
N GLY A 39 -17.07 8.20 -24.54
CA GLY A 39 -16.28 7.08 -25.11
C GLY A 39 -14.86 6.96 -24.56
N ALA A 40 -14.37 7.94 -23.78
CA ALA A 40 -13.08 7.82 -23.11
C ALA A 40 -13.02 6.56 -22.25
N ARG A 41 -11.86 5.88 -22.29
CA ARG A 41 -11.60 4.66 -21.53
C ARG A 41 -10.60 4.96 -20.42
N ILE A 42 -10.90 4.49 -19.22
CA ILE A 42 -10.01 4.58 -18.06
C ILE A 42 -9.92 3.22 -17.38
N ARG A 43 -8.93 3.06 -16.50
CA ARG A 43 -8.90 1.96 -15.53
C ARG A 43 -9.23 2.47 -14.14
N ARG A 44 -10.01 1.69 -13.39
CA ARG A 44 -10.22 1.81 -11.94
C ARG A 44 -9.78 0.49 -11.31
N GLY A 45 -8.60 0.49 -10.70
CA GLY A 45 -7.91 -0.75 -10.34
C GLY A 45 -7.71 -1.63 -11.58
N CYS A 46 -8.23 -2.85 -11.54
CA CYS A 46 -8.20 -3.79 -12.66
C CYS A 46 -9.31 -3.57 -13.69
N GLN A 47 -10.41 -2.91 -13.31
CA GLN A 47 -11.62 -2.75 -14.11
C GLN A 47 -11.43 -1.71 -15.22
N ALA A 48 -11.87 -2.05 -16.43
CA ALA A 48 -12.00 -1.11 -17.53
C ALA A 48 -13.31 -0.34 -17.40
N CYS A 49 -13.26 0.98 -17.53
CA CYS A 49 -14.45 1.84 -17.51
C CYS A 49 -14.53 2.70 -18.77
N VAL A 50 -15.75 2.92 -19.25
CA VAL A 50 -16.04 3.79 -20.39
C VAL A 50 -16.93 4.94 -19.93
N CYS A 51 -16.61 6.15 -20.38
CA CYS A 51 -17.48 7.31 -20.16
C CYS A 51 -18.69 7.23 -21.09
N GLN A 52 -19.89 7.10 -20.52
CA GLN A 52 -21.14 7.16 -21.26
C GLN A 52 -22.16 7.99 -20.48
N ARG A 53 -22.77 8.98 -21.15
CA ARG A 53 -23.85 9.81 -20.57
C ARG A 53 -23.49 10.39 -19.19
N GLN A 54 -22.31 11.03 -19.08
CA GLN A 54 -21.78 11.64 -17.84
C GLN A 54 -21.41 10.66 -16.72
N ARG A 55 -21.54 9.35 -16.94
CA ARG A 55 -21.24 8.33 -15.95
C ARG A 55 -20.15 7.38 -16.43
N TRP A 56 -19.38 6.87 -15.48
CA TRP A 56 -18.42 5.80 -15.72
C TRP A 56 -19.13 4.46 -15.63
N HIS A 57 -19.14 3.72 -16.73
CA HIS A 57 -19.61 2.34 -16.79
C HIS A 57 -18.39 1.42 -16.73
N CYS A 58 -18.21 0.74 -15.60
CA CYS A 58 -17.06 -0.12 -15.34
C CYS A 58 -17.44 -1.59 -15.43
N GLY A 59 -16.48 -2.45 -15.82
CA GLY A 59 -16.64 -3.90 -15.72
C GLY A 59 -16.74 -4.39 -14.27
N HIS A 60 -17.16 -5.65 -14.10
CA HIS A 60 -17.36 -6.28 -12.79
C HIS A 60 -16.18 -7.17 -12.35
N GLU A 61 -15.01 -7.00 -12.98
CA GLU A 61 -13.81 -7.77 -12.64
C GLU A 61 -13.44 -7.56 -11.17
N GLU A 62 -13.28 -8.66 -10.44
CA GLU A 62 -12.76 -8.61 -9.08
C GLU A 62 -11.25 -8.40 -9.12
N CYS A 63 -10.76 -7.41 -8.41
CA CYS A 63 -9.36 -7.03 -8.44
C CYS A 63 -8.56 -7.76 -7.38
N ALA A 64 -7.30 -8.06 -7.68
CA ALA A 64 -6.35 -8.55 -6.68
C ALA A 64 -6.20 -7.52 -5.55
N GLY A 65 -6.22 -7.99 -4.31
CA GLY A 65 -5.93 -7.20 -3.12
C GLY A 65 -4.43 -6.98 -2.99
N THR A 66 -4.00 -5.83 -2.45
CA THR A 66 -2.60 -5.59 -2.11
C THR A 66 -2.52 -4.95 -0.73
N CYS A 67 -1.94 -5.67 0.21
CA CYS A 67 -1.54 -5.16 1.51
C CYS A 67 -0.11 -4.64 1.42
N VAL A 68 0.17 -3.54 2.12
CA VAL A 68 1.45 -2.85 2.14
C VAL A 68 1.91 -2.75 3.59
N ALA A 69 3.17 -3.09 3.84
CA ALA A 69 3.89 -2.66 5.03
C ALA A 69 5.14 -1.90 4.56
N THR A 70 5.27 -0.63 4.92
CA THR A 70 6.36 0.25 4.49
C THR A 70 6.93 1.04 5.66
N GLY A 71 8.24 1.25 5.68
CA GLY A 71 8.94 2.01 6.72
C GLY A 71 9.04 1.29 8.08
N ASP A 72 8.04 0.45 8.40
CA ASP A 72 7.74 -0.04 9.75
C ASP A 72 7.69 1.16 10.72
N PRO A 73 6.54 1.85 10.71
CA PRO A 73 5.33 1.22 11.23
C PRO A 73 4.09 1.37 10.33
N HIS A 74 4.24 1.69 9.04
CA HIS A 74 3.11 2.08 8.20
C HIS A 74 2.50 0.92 7.42
N TYR A 75 1.18 0.77 7.52
CA TYR A 75 0.43 -0.30 6.88
C TYR A 75 -0.72 0.22 6.01
N VAL A 76 -1.05 -0.53 4.97
CA VAL A 76 -2.30 -0.42 4.21
C VAL A 76 -2.88 -1.83 4.04
N THR A 77 -4.09 -2.05 4.50
CA THR A 77 -4.82 -3.33 4.36
C THR A 77 -5.19 -3.61 2.91
N PHE A 78 -5.71 -4.81 2.64
CA PHE A 78 -6.18 -5.17 1.31
C PHE A 78 -7.32 -4.27 0.80
N ASP A 79 -8.17 -3.76 1.70
CA ASP A 79 -9.31 -2.90 1.38
C ASP A 79 -9.00 -1.40 1.47
N GLY A 80 -7.76 -1.07 1.83
CA GLY A 80 -7.21 0.29 1.72
C GLY A 80 -7.25 1.10 3.02
N ARG A 81 -7.62 0.49 4.14
CA ARG A 81 -7.47 1.07 5.47
C ARG A 81 -5.98 1.27 5.74
N ALA A 82 -5.56 2.51 5.96
CA ALA A 82 -4.18 2.82 6.30
C ALA A 82 -4.06 3.15 7.78
N PHE A 83 -2.99 2.66 8.39
CA PHE A 83 -2.73 2.84 9.81
C PHE A 83 -1.24 2.79 10.11
N THR A 84 -0.87 3.20 11.31
CA THR A 84 0.51 3.11 11.81
C THR A 84 0.50 2.30 13.09
N PHE A 85 1.39 1.33 13.20
CA PHE A 85 1.51 0.43 14.35
C PHE A 85 2.98 0.07 14.55
N ALA A 86 3.57 0.53 15.65
CA ALA A 86 5.00 0.37 15.95
C ALA A 86 5.24 -0.80 16.90
N GLY A 87 5.07 -2.01 16.38
CA GLY A 87 5.33 -3.25 17.11
C GLY A 87 6.76 -3.75 16.92
N ASP A 88 7.41 -4.16 18.01
CA ASP A 88 8.79 -4.67 18.08
C ASP A 88 8.82 -6.20 18.31
N CYS A 89 8.06 -6.94 17.50
CA CYS A 89 7.98 -8.39 17.57
C CYS A 89 7.63 -9.03 16.21
N GLU A 90 7.29 -10.32 16.21
CA GLU A 90 6.74 -11.02 15.06
C GLU A 90 5.20 -10.94 15.04
N TYR A 91 4.67 -10.46 13.92
CA TYR A 91 3.25 -10.24 13.71
C TYR A 91 2.72 -10.99 12.48
N LEU A 92 1.47 -11.41 12.56
CA LEU A 92 0.76 -12.02 11.44
C LEU A 92 0.25 -10.93 10.47
N LEU A 93 0.84 -10.87 9.27
CA LEU A 93 0.34 -9.99 8.21
C LEU A 93 -0.95 -10.54 7.59
N ALA A 94 -0.92 -11.79 7.16
CA ALA A 94 -2.08 -12.43 6.56
C ALA A 94 -2.03 -13.95 6.74
N ARG A 95 -3.12 -14.56 7.21
CA ARG A 95 -3.37 -16.00 7.10
C ARG A 95 -4.65 -16.26 6.34
N GLU A 96 -4.72 -17.41 5.68
CA GLU A 96 -5.98 -17.95 5.18
C GLU A 96 -6.72 -18.70 6.30
N ALA A 97 -8.05 -18.60 6.32
CA ALA A 97 -8.90 -19.08 7.43
C ALA A 97 -8.72 -20.58 7.77
N THR A 98 -8.40 -21.43 6.79
CA THR A 98 -8.18 -22.87 6.99
C THR A 98 -6.71 -23.22 7.26
N GLY A 99 -5.82 -22.22 7.30
CA GLY A 99 -4.39 -22.41 7.54
C GLY A 99 -3.59 -22.82 6.31
N LEU A 100 -4.11 -22.63 5.09
CA LEU A 100 -3.40 -22.98 3.85
C LEU A 100 -2.07 -22.25 3.69
N PHE A 101 -2.02 -21.00 4.14
CA PHE A 101 -0.80 -20.23 4.20
C PHE A 101 -0.84 -19.19 5.31
N ALA A 102 0.34 -18.75 5.74
CA ALA A 102 0.53 -17.58 6.57
C ALA A 102 1.72 -16.75 6.07
N VAL A 103 1.60 -15.44 6.18
CA VAL A 103 2.65 -14.46 5.94
C VAL A 103 2.86 -13.68 7.23
N THR A 104 4.09 -13.70 7.75
CA THR A 104 4.47 -13.00 8.98
C THR A 104 5.62 -12.05 8.71
N ALA A 105 5.74 -11.02 9.53
CA ALA A 105 6.88 -10.10 9.51
C ALA A 105 7.42 -9.95 10.93
N GLU A 106 8.73 -10.06 11.06
CA GLU A 106 9.46 -9.80 12.31
C GLU A 106 10.01 -8.39 12.25
N ASN A 107 9.58 -7.56 13.19
CA ASN A 107 10.05 -6.20 13.39
C ASN A 107 10.92 -6.16 14.64
N VAL A 108 12.04 -5.44 14.57
CA VAL A 108 12.98 -5.29 15.69
C VAL A 108 13.36 -3.83 15.87
N PRO A 109 13.66 -3.36 17.10
CA PRO A 109 14.17 -2.02 17.31
C PRO A 109 15.43 -1.80 16.47
N CYS A 110 15.47 -0.67 15.77
CA CYS A 110 16.59 -0.26 14.96
C CYS A 110 16.83 1.25 15.16
N GLY A 111 18.09 1.62 15.36
CA GLY A 111 18.46 3.01 15.65
C GLY A 111 18.23 3.43 17.11
N ALA A 112 18.32 4.74 17.39
CA ALA A 112 18.26 5.28 18.75
C ALA A 112 16.93 5.99 19.08
N THR A 113 16.09 6.30 18.09
CA THR A 113 14.75 6.88 18.31
C THR A 113 13.68 5.85 18.72
N GLY A 114 14.07 4.59 18.90
CA GLY A 114 13.17 3.49 19.27
C GLY A 114 12.34 2.94 18.11
N VAL A 115 12.44 3.48 16.89
CA VAL A 115 11.73 2.96 15.70
C VAL A 115 12.08 1.50 15.44
N THR A 116 11.20 0.80 14.74
CA THR A 116 11.37 -0.61 14.39
C THR A 116 11.68 -0.76 12.91
N CYS A 117 12.34 -1.85 12.57
CA CYS A 117 12.65 -2.22 11.20
C CYS A 117 12.24 -3.66 10.96
N THR A 118 11.67 -3.92 9.79
CA THR A 118 11.45 -5.30 9.33
C THR A 118 12.79 -6.02 9.14
N LYS A 119 12.99 -7.08 9.94
CA LYS A 119 14.15 -7.95 9.94
C LYS A 119 13.95 -9.16 9.03
N SER A 120 12.75 -9.74 9.02
CA SER A 120 12.44 -10.90 8.19
C SER A 120 10.97 -10.91 7.77
N VAL A 121 10.71 -11.55 6.63
CA VAL A 121 9.37 -11.87 6.13
C VAL A 121 9.31 -13.36 5.89
N VAL A 122 8.35 -14.04 6.54
CA VAL A 122 8.22 -15.50 6.46
C VAL A 122 6.92 -15.86 5.76
N VAL A 123 7.00 -16.81 4.84
CA VAL A 123 5.84 -17.41 4.18
C VAL A 123 5.80 -18.89 4.48
N ALA A 124 4.79 -19.31 5.24
CA ALA A 124 4.53 -20.71 5.53
C ALA A 124 3.39 -21.23 4.65
N MET A 125 3.60 -22.36 3.97
CA MET A 125 2.62 -23.03 3.13
C MET A 125 2.82 -24.56 3.18
N GLY A 126 1.88 -25.26 3.82
CA GLY A 126 2.03 -26.68 4.12
C GLY A 126 3.32 -26.94 4.90
N ASN A 127 4.18 -27.84 4.39
CA ASN A 127 5.47 -28.17 5.01
C ASN A 127 6.64 -27.31 4.48
N THR A 128 6.35 -26.24 3.73
CA THR A 128 7.38 -25.34 3.20
C THR A 128 7.33 -24.01 3.92
N VAL A 129 8.45 -23.63 4.52
CA VAL A 129 8.66 -22.34 5.18
C VAL A 129 9.76 -21.60 4.44
N VAL A 130 9.41 -20.45 3.87
CA VAL A 130 10.34 -19.56 3.17
C VAL A 130 10.64 -18.39 4.09
N HIS A 131 11.86 -18.28 4.59
CA HIS A 131 12.33 -17.10 5.30
C HIS A 131 13.08 -16.20 4.33
N MET A 132 12.56 -15.00 4.13
CA MET A 132 13.30 -13.92 3.50
C MET A 132 13.91 -13.07 4.61
N LEU A 133 15.24 -12.90 4.59
CA LEU A 133 16.01 -12.15 5.59
C LEU A 133 16.53 -10.81 5.03
N ARG A 134 16.76 -9.84 5.94
CA ARG A 134 17.21 -8.49 5.57
C ARG A 134 18.49 -8.61 4.75
N GLY A 135 18.63 -7.78 3.71
CA GLY A 135 19.72 -7.93 2.74
C GLY A 135 19.44 -8.93 1.61
N ARG A 136 18.21 -9.49 1.55
CA ARG A 136 17.70 -10.36 0.48
C ARG A 136 18.31 -11.76 0.44
N GLU A 137 18.75 -12.25 1.60
CA GLU A 137 19.04 -13.68 1.77
C GLU A 137 17.74 -14.46 1.93
N VAL A 138 17.73 -15.71 1.47
CA VAL A 138 16.54 -16.56 1.55
C VAL A 138 16.93 -17.94 2.02
N THR A 139 16.18 -18.47 2.99
CA THR A 139 16.21 -19.89 3.34
C THR A 139 14.85 -20.52 3.08
N VAL A 140 14.87 -21.80 2.71
CA VAL A 140 13.67 -22.62 2.55
C VAL A 140 13.86 -23.86 3.39
N ASN A 141 12.99 -24.06 4.37
CA ASN A 141 13.11 -25.13 5.39
C ASN A 141 14.51 -25.15 6.05
N GLY A 142 15.04 -23.97 6.38
CA GLY A 142 16.36 -23.80 7.02
C GLY A 142 17.56 -23.89 6.07
N VAL A 143 17.37 -24.24 4.80
CA VAL A 143 18.46 -24.36 3.81
C VAL A 143 18.55 -23.08 2.98
N ALA A 144 19.75 -22.50 2.86
CA ALA A 144 19.97 -21.32 2.04
C ALA A 144 19.69 -21.59 0.55
N VAL A 145 18.97 -20.67 -0.09
CA VAL A 145 18.56 -20.76 -1.50
C VAL A 145 18.87 -19.46 -2.22
N ARG A 146 19.36 -19.58 -3.47
CA ARG A 146 19.55 -18.44 -4.37
C ARG A 146 18.43 -18.41 -5.42
N PRO A 147 17.66 -17.31 -5.56
CA PRO A 147 16.71 -17.15 -6.65
C PRO A 147 17.42 -17.03 -8.02
N PRO A 148 16.80 -17.48 -9.13
CA PRO A 148 15.47 -18.08 -9.20
C PRO A 148 15.44 -19.55 -8.77
N LYS A 149 14.36 -19.97 -8.11
CA LYS A 149 14.13 -21.36 -7.71
C LYS A 149 12.64 -21.70 -7.77
N VAL A 150 12.33 -22.84 -8.39
CA VAL A 150 10.98 -23.41 -8.43
C VAL A 150 10.92 -24.63 -7.52
N PHE A 151 9.91 -24.69 -6.66
CA PHE A 151 9.63 -25.80 -5.76
C PHE A 151 8.39 -26.53 -6.25
N GLY A 152 8.58 -27.53 -7.12
CA GLY A 152 7.47 -28.21 -7.82
C GLY A 152 6.43 -28.83 -6.89
N GLY A 153 6.85 -29.35 -5.73
CA GLY A 153 5.97 -29.97 -4.73
C GLY A 153 5.03 -28.99 -4.04
N SER A 154 5.52 -27.83 -3.61
CA SER A 154 4.71 -26.78 -2.97
C SER A 154 4.09 -25.80 -3.98
N GLY A 155 4.51 -25.85 -5.25
CA GLY A 155 4.08 -24.89 -6.27
C GLY A 155 4.60 -23.47 -6.04
N LEU A 156 5.66 -23.31 -5.24
CA LEU A 156 6.28 -22.02 -4.96
C LEU A 156 7.32 -21.68 -6.03
N THR A 157 7.37 -20.41 -6.41
CA THR A 157 8.43 -19.87 -7.29
C THR A 157 9.04 -18.66 -6.62
N LEU A 158 10.34 -18.72 -6.37
CA LEU A 158 11.14 -17.65 -5.80
C LEU A 158 11.99 -17.02 -6.91
N GLN A 159 11.92 -15.71 -7.08
CA GLN A 159 12.68 -14.99 -8.10
C GLN A 159 13.04 -13.57 -7.63
N ARG A 160 13.84 -12.85 -8.43
CA ARG A 160 14.12 -11.43 -8.23
C ARG A 160 13.32 -10.60 -9.23
N ALA A 161 12.69 -9.53 -8.76
CA ALA A 161 11.96 -8.57 -9.58
C ALA A 161 12.48 -7.16 -9.27
N GLY A 162 13.48 -6.71 -10.04
CA GLY A 162 14.19 -5.46 -9.74
C GLY A 162 14.87 -5.52 -8.36
N LEU A 163 14.46 -4.63 -7.45
CA LEU A 163 14.99 -4.59 -6.08
C LEU A 163 14.38 -5.67 -5.17
N PHE A 164 13.26 -6.26 -5.56
CA PHE A 164 12.47 -7.15 -4.71
C PHE A 164 12.88 -8.61 -4.86
N LEU A 165 12.89 -9.34 -3.75
CA LEU A 165 12.57 -10.76 -3.75
C LEU A 165 11.07 -10.90 -4.03
N LEU A 166 10.72 -11.82 -4.92
CA LEU A 166 9.35 -12.12 -5.29
C LEU A 166 9.11 -13.62 -5.09
N LEU A 167 8.23 -13.94 -4.15
CA LEU A 167 7.69 -15.29 -3.96
C LEU A 167 6.29 -15.34 -4.57
N LEU A 168 6.08 -16.29 -5.48
CA LEU A 168 4.80 -16.59 -6.11
C LEU A 168 4.30 -17.96 -5.67
N THR A 169 2.99 -18.09 -5.48
CA THR A 169 2.34 -19.34 -5.11
C THR A 169 1.22 -19.70 -6.10
N ARG A 170 0.92 -21.00 -6.23
CA ARG A 170 -0.21 -21.47 -7.06
C ARG A 170 -1.58 -21.06 -6.53
N LEU A 171 -1.68 -20.68 -5.25
CA LEU A 171 -2.91 -20.16 -4.64
C LEU A 171 -3.21 -18.71 -5.08
N GLY A 172 -2.33 -18.09 -5.86
CA GLY A 172 -2.47 -16.69 -6.29
C GLY A 172 -2.06 -15.71 -5.20
N VAL A 173 -1.15 -16.12 -4.30
CA VAL A 173 -0.47 -15.23 -3.36
C VAL A 173 0.88 -14.85 -3.95
N ALA A 174 1.24 -13.57 -3.86
CA ALA A 174 2.54 -13.05 -4.19
C ALA A 174 3.06 -12.20 -3.03
N VAL A 175 4.26 -12.49 -2.55
CA VAL A 175 4.94 -11.69 -1.52
C VAL A 175 6.17 -11.06 -2.15
N LEU A 176 6.24 -9.72 -2.09
CA LEU A 176 7.38 -8.94 -2.54
C LEU A 176 8.02 -8.29 -1.33
N TRP A 177 9.33 -8.39 -1.22
CA TRP A 177 10.09 -7.66 -0.21
C TRP A 177 11.42 -7.18 -0.76
N ASP A 178 11.75 -5.92 -0.51
CA ASP A 178 13.00 -5.33 -0.98
C ASP A 178 14.22 -5.70 -0.11
N GLY A 179 14.00 -6.50 0.94
CA GLY A 179 15.04 -6.87 1.90
C GLY A 179 15.33 -5.79 2.93
N GLY A 180 14.46 -4.78 3.03
CA GLY A 180 14.52 -3.72 4.02
C GLY A 180 13.11 -3.26 4.36
N THR A 181 12.74 -2.08 3.88
CA THR A 181 11.59 -1.31 4.39
C THR A 181 10.25 -1.59 3.72
N ARG A 182 10.16 -2.31 2.58
CA ARG A 182 8.90 -2.42 1.81
C ARG A 182 8.49 -3.86 1.55
N VAL A 183 7.38 -4.27 2.18
CA VAL A 183 6.70 -5.54 1.99
C VAL A 183 5.38 -5.31 1.28
N TYR A 184 5.11 -6.10 0.25
CA TYR A 184 3.82 -6.15 -0.43
C TYR A 184 3.29 -7.58 -0.42
N VAL A 185 2.10 -7.77 0.14
CA VAL A 185 1.36 -9.03 0.03
C VAL A 185 0.24 -8.80 -0.97
N ARG A 186 0.28 -9.51 -2.10
CA ARG A 186 -0.75 -9.44 -3.14
C ARG A 186 -1.49 -10.75 -3.22
N VAL A 187 -2.82 -10.69 -3.25
CA VAL A 187 -3.69 -11.87 -3.20
C VAL A 187 -4.68 -11.87 -4.36
N SER A 188 -4.97 -13.08 -4.86
CA SER A 188 -6.01 -13.32 -5.84
C SER A 188 -7.39 -12.94 -5.29
N PRO A 189 -8.31 -12.42 -6.12
CA PRO A 189 -9.69 -12.16 -5.71
C PRO A 189 -10.40 -13.36 -5.10
N ARG A 190 -9.97 -14.59 -5.43
CA ARG A 190 -10.54 -15.83 -4.86
C ARG A 190 -10.35 -15.98 -3.34
N LEU A 191 -9.49 -15.15 -2.74
CA LEU A 191 -9.24 -15.12 -1.30
C LEU A 191 -10.08 -14.06 -0.57
N ARG A 192 -11.01 -13.39 -1.27
CA ARG A 192 -11.88 -12.36 -0.69
C ARG A 192 -12.69 -12.91 0.49
N GLY A 193 -12.67 -12.22 1.62
CA GLY A 193 -13.34 -12.61 2.86
C GLY A 193 -12.81 -13.91 3.49
N ARG A 194 -11.62 -14.38 3.09
CA ARG A 194 -11.00 -15.63 3.61
C ARG A 194 -9.69 -15.39 4.34
N LEU A 195 -9.33 -14.12 4.56
CA LEU A 195 -8.07 -13.72 5.17
C LEU A 195 -8.32 -13.12 6.55
N ALA A 196 -7.27 -13.10 7.36
CA ALA A 196 -7.22 -12.35 8.60
C ALA A 196 -5.75 -12.03 8.96
N GLY A 197 -5.53 -10.98 9.74
CA GLY A 197 -4.20 -10.49 10.13
C GLY A 197 -4.13 -8.96 10.06
N LEU A 198 -2.94 -8.39 10.21
CA LEU A 198 -2.71 -6.95 10.07
C LEU A 198 -3.12 -6.38 8.70
N CYS A 199 -3.22 -7.24 7.68
CA CYS A 199 -3.66 -6.86 6.34
C CYS A 199 -5.20 -6.81 6.17
N GLY A 200 -5.98 -7.04 7.24
CA GLY A 200 -7.44 -7.07 7.18
C GLY A 200 -8.01 -8.38 6.65
N ASN A 201 -9.31 -8.39 6.38
CA ASN A 201 -10.05 -9.60 5.96
C ASN A 201 -10.25 -9.71 4.43
N PHE A 202 -9.97 -8.63 3.70
CA PHE A 202 -10.14 -8.52 2.25
C PHE A 202 -11.58 -8.79 1.79
N ASP A 203 -12.59 -8.17 2.38
CA ASP A 203 -13.99 -8.30 1.98
C ASP A 203 -14.53 -7.09 1.18
N GLY A 204 -13.73 -6.04 1.05
CA GLY A 204 -14.05 -4.77 0.39
C GLY A 204 -14.52 -3.66 1.31
N ASP A 205 -14.56 -3.89 2.63
CA ASP A 205 -15.01 -2.93 3.63
C ASP A 205 -13.86 -2.53 4.56
N ALA A 206 -13.25 -1.40 4.26
CA ALA A 206 -12.14 -0.87 5.03
C ALA A 206 -12.51 -0.49 6.49
N GLU A 207 -13.80 -0.35 6.81
CA GLU A 207 -14.24 0.05 8.16
C GLU A 207 -14.19 -1.11 9.16
N ASN A 208 -14.17 -2.36 8.68
CA ASN A 208 -14.09 -3.55 9.53
C ASN A 208 -12.69 -4.20 9.58
N ASP A 209 -11.71 -3.56 8.94
CA ASP A 209 -10.35 -4.09 8.78
C ASP A 209 -9.59 -4.24 10.10
N PHE A 210 -10.00 -3.54 11.16
CA PHE A 210 -9.45 -3.68 12.51
C PHE A 210 -10.09 -4.84 13.29
N GLY A 211 -10.32 -5.96 12.61
CA GLY A 211 -10.75 -7.21 13.22
C GLY A 211 -9.61 -7.88 14.00
N SER A 212 -9.76 -8.03 15.30
CA SER A 212 -8.79 -8.70 16.17
C SER A 212 -8.77 -10.22 15.97
N ARG A 213 -7.82 -10.88 16.63
CA ARG A 213 -7.69 -12.36 16.60
C ARG A 213 -8.91 -13.10 17.17
N ASP A 214 -9.60 -12.51 18.13
CA ASP A 214 -10.83 -13.02 18.75
C ASP A 214 -12.11 -12.59 18.01
N GLY A 215 -11.98 -11.82 16.93
CA GLY A 215 -13.09 -11.41 16.06
C GLY A 215 -13.81 -10.15 16.52
N ALA A 216 -13.29 -9.43 17.51
CA ALA A 216 -13.78 -8.11 17.90
C ALA A 216 -13.29 -7.04 16.90
N LEU A 217 -14.03 -5.94 16.80
CA LEU A 217 -13.59 -4.77 16.04
C LEU A 217 -12.93 -3.78 17.00
N GLU A 218 -11.68 -3.44 16.72
CA GLU A 218 -10.88 -2.58 17.59
C GLU A 218 -10.93 -1.12 17.15
N ALA A 219 -10.91 -0.24 18.15
CA ALA A 219 -11.01 1.20 17.92
C ALA A 219 -9.67 1.83 17.49
N THR A 220 -8.54 1.26 17.91
CA THR A 220 -7.21 1.83 17.66
C THR A 220 -6.27 0.83 16.98
N PRO A 221 -5.31 1.31 16.17
CA PRO A 221 -4.31 0.48 15.54
C PRO A 221 -3.46 -0.33 16.53
N GLU A 222 -3.24 0.17 17.74
CA GLU A 222 -2.42 -0.45 18.78
C GLU A 222 -3.09 -1.71 19.31
N ILE A 223 -4.36 -1.62 19.73
CA ILE A 223 -5.12 -2.76 20.25
C ILE A 223 -5.29 -3.81 19.14
N PHE A 224 -5.65 -3.35 17.93
CA PHE A 224 -5.73 -4.19 16.74
C PHE A 224 -4.40 -4.92 16.48
N GLY A 225 -3.30 -4.18 16.42
CA GLY A 225 -1.99 -4.71 16.06
C GLY A 225 -1.45 -5.71 17.08
N ASP A 226 -1.61 -5.40 18.37
CA ASP A 226 -1.18 -6.26 19.47
C ASP A 226 -1.99 -7.56 19.56
N SER A 227 -3.23 -7.59 19.07
CA SER A 227 -4.00 -8.84 18.96
C SER A 227 -3.39 -9.84 17.97
N TRP A 228 -2.54 -9.37 17.05
CA TRP A 228 -1.92 -10.16 15.99
C TRP A 228 -0.49 -10.63 16.30
N ARG A 229 0.02 -10.41 17.52
CA ARG A 229 1.30 -10.96 18.02
C ARG A 229 1.34 -12.48 17.91
N LEU A 230 2.48 -13.04 17.55
CA LEU A 230 2.66 -14.50 17.48
C LEU A 230 3.13 -15.14 18.79
N SER A 231 3.69 -14.34 19.70
CA SER A 231 4.16 -14.79 21.00
C SER A 231 3.56 -13.93 22.12
N PRO A 232 3.12 -14.53 23.24
CA PRO A 232 2.70 -13.76 24.42
C PRO A 232 3.88 -13.05 25.10
N LEU A 233 5.13 -13.36 24.72
CA LEU A 233 6.32 -12.67 25.21
C LEU A 233 6.62 -11.37 24.45
N CYS A 234 5.91 -11.11 23.36
CA CYS A 234 5.99 -9.83 22.66
C CYS A 234 5.47 -8.72 23.57
N PRO A 235 6.18 -7.59 23.72
CA PRO A 235 5.66 -6.45 24.46
C PRO A 235 4.47 -5.84 23.72
N GLU A 236 3.76 -4.92 24.39
CA GLU A 236 2.70 -4.12 23.77
C GLU A 236 3.32 -2.92 23.04
N ALA A 237 2.68 -2.51 21.94
CA ALA A 237 3.15 -1.36 21.19
C ALA A 237 2.91 -0.06 21.97
N ASP A 238 3.92 0.81 21.99
CA ASP A 238 3.79 2.12 22.61
C ASP A 238 3.06 3.11 21.69
N GLY A 239 1.75 3.25 21.89
CA GLY A 239 0.90 4.20 21.17
C GLY A 239 1.14 5.68 21.49
N HIS A 240 1.95 6.01 22.50
CA HIS A 240 2.24 7.39 22.90
C HIS A 240 3.60 7.88 22.41
N ARG A 241 4.25 7.12 21.53
CA ARG A 241 5.59 7.43 21.07
C ARG A 241 5.59 8.75 20.30
N PRO A 242 6.45 9.73 20.66
CA PRO A 242 6.51 11.00 19.97
C PRO A 242 6.96 10.81 18.51
N HIS A 243 6.58 11.75 17.66
CA HIS A 243 7.01 11.72 16.27
C HIS A 243 8.54 11.95 16.21
N PRO A 244 9.34 11.13 15.49
CA PRO A 244 10.81 11.23 15.53
C PRO A 244 11.37 12.60 15.12
N CYS A 245 10.63 13.35 14.28
CA CYS A 245 11.02 14.72 13.94
C CYS A 245 10.87 15.74 15.08
N ASP A 246 10.13 15.44 16.15
CA ASP A 246 9.95 16.33 17.30
C ASP A 246 11.18 16.26 18.21
N ASP A 247 11.79 15.09 18.33
CA ASP A 247 13.00 14.87 19.14
C ASP A 247 14.29 15.32 18.43
N SER A 248 14.24 15.54 17.12
CA SER A 248 15.42 15.89 16.30
C SER A 248 15.17 17.10 15.37
N PRO A 249 15.27 18.35 15.88
CA PRO A 249 15.00 19.56 15.10
C PRO A 249 15.85 19.70 13.83
N GLN A 250 17.13 19.30 13.89
CA GLN A 250 18.03 19.35 12.74
C GLN A 250 17.61 18.36 11.64
N ARG A 251 17.23 17.13 12.02
CA ARG A 251 16.72 16.11 11.07
C ARG A 251 15.37 16.52 10.49
N SER A 252 14.52 17.14 11.29
CA SER A 252 13.21 17.65 10.89
C SER A 252 13.29 18.63 9.72
N ALA A 253 14.23 19.58 9.75
CA ALA A 253 14.44 20.52 8.64
C ALA A 253 14.88 19.81 7.35
N TRP A 254 15.82 18.87 7.45
CA TRP A 254 16.28 18.08 6.31
C TRP A 254 15.15 17.20 5.73
N ALA A 255 14.42 16.49 6.59
CA ALA A 255 13.30 15.63 6.19
C ALA A 255 12.21 16.42 5.47
N ARG A 256 11.80 17.59 5.99
CA ARG A 256 10.83 18.47 5.33
C ARG A 256 11.28 18.92 3.95
N GLY A 257 12.56 19.29 3.80
CA GLY A 257 13.14 19.67 2.51
C GLY A 257 13.14 18.54 1.50
N ARG A 258 13.48 17.32 1.92
CA ARG A 258 13.60 16.15 1.04
C ARG A 258 12.26 15.50 0.71
N CYS A 259 11.41 15.26 1.72
CA CYS A 259 10.07 14.68 1.54
C CYS A 259 9.11 15.63 0.82
N GLY A 260 9.37 16.95 0.86
CA GLY A 260 8.57 17.96 0.18
C GLY A 260 8.34 17.68 -1.30
N VAL A 261 9.27 16.98 -1.97
CA VAL A 261 9.18 16.58 -3.38
C VAL A 261 7.87 15.85 -3.72
N LEU A 262 7.30 15.08 -2.79
CA LEU A 262 6.04 14.36 -2.99
C LEU A 262 4.86 15.29 -3.29
N ARG A 263 4.94 16.55 -2.87
CA ARG A 263 3.90 17.59 -3.07
C ARG A 263 4.22 18.52 -4.24
N HIS A 264 5.31 18.29 -4.97
CA HIS A 264 5.76 19.14 -6.07
C HIS A 264 5.55 18.50 -7.46
N GLN A 265 5.96 19.25 -8.50
CA GLN A 265 5.69 18.92 -9.91
C GLN A 265 6.16 17.52 -10.34
N LEU A 266 7.24 17.01 -9.74
CA LEU A 266 7.78 15.69 -10.06
C LEU A 266 6.75 14.56 -9.83
N PHE A 267 5.93 14.70 -8.78
CA PHE A 267 4.92 13.74 -8.37
C PHE A 267 3.48 14.19 -8.70
N ALA A 268 3.31 15.43 -9.13
CA ALA A 268 2.02 16.02 -9.50
C ALA A 268 1.15 15.19 -10.47
N PRO A 269 1.70 14.47 -11.46
CA PRO A 269 0.89 13.62 -12.35
C PRO A 269 0.10 12.52 -11.64
N CYS A 270 0.42 12.21 -10.38
CA CYS A 270 -0.25 11.19 -9.57
C CYS A 270 -1.18 11.76 -8.49
N HIS A 271 -1.12 13.06 -8.18
CA HIS A 271 -1.87 13.64 -7.04
C HIS A 271 -3.39 13.40 -7.13
N ASP A 272 -3.95 13.45 -8.34
CA ASP A 272 -5.39 13.17 -8.58
C ASP A 272 -5.76 11.68 -8.40
N LEU A 273 -4.78 10.78 -8.38
CA LEU A 273 -4.97 9.33 -8.25
C LEU A 273 -4.66 8.83 -6.83
N VAL A 274 -3.66 9.45 -6.20
CA VAL A 274 -3.16 9.12 -4.87
C VAL A 274 -2.84 10.43 -4.16
N PRO A 275 -3.64 10.87 -3.19
CA PRO A 275 -3.34 12.07 -2.41
C PRO A 275 -1.97 11.95 -1.73
N PRO A 276 -1.07 12.93 -1.88
CA PRO A 276 0.32 12.81 -1.41
C PRO A 276 0.48 13.01 0.10
N GLN A 277 -0.52 13.59 0.79
CA GLN A 277 -0.37 14.06 2.17
C GLN A 277 0.08 12.96 3.14
N ARG A 278 -0.57 11.80 3.12
CA ARG A 278 -0.21 10.66 3.97
C ARG A 278 1.23 10.19 3.72
N PHE A 279 1.62 10.05 2.46
CA PHE A 279 2.96 9.61 2.11
C PHE A 279 4.03 10.65 2.45
N TYR A 280 3.66 11.93 2.43
CA TYR A 280 4.51 13.01 2.94
C TYR A 280 4.74 12.87 4.45
N GLU A 281 3.69 12.62 5.23
CA GLU A 281 3.78 12.39 6.68
C GLU A 281 4.61 11.15 7.01
N TRP A 282 4.38 10.03 6.31
CA TRP A 282 5.17 8.81 6.45
C TRP A 282 6.65 9.04 6.09
N CYS A 283 6.92 9.77 5.00
CA CYS A 283 8.29 10.12 4.65
C CYS A 283 8.96 10.95 5.75
N LEU A 284 8.26 11.89 6.39
CA LEU A 284 8.82 12.65 7.50
C LEU A 284 9.16 11.75 8.68
N PHE A 285 8.24 10.86 9.06
CA PHE A 285 8.44 9.89 10.13
C PHE A 285 9.69 9.03 9.87
N ASP A 286 9.74 8.37 8.70
CA ASP A 286 10.82 7.49 8.29
C ASP A 286 12.18 8.22 8.21
N ALA A 287 12.20 9.41 7.58
CA ALA A 287 13.41 10.20 7.38
C ALA A 287 14.00 10.69 8.71
N CYS A 288 13.15 11.08 9.66
CA CYS A 288 13.61 11.49 10.99
C CYS A 288 14.02 10.30 11.86
N GLY A 289 13.31 9.16 11.77
CA GLY A 289 13.58 7.97 12.58
C GLY A 289 14.85 7.20 12.22
N CYS A 290 15.34 7.30 10.98
CA CYS A 290 16.56 6.59 10.58
C CYS A 290 17.85 7.32 11.01
N ASP A 291 18.14 7.33 12.30
CA ASP A 291 19.20 8.13 12.93
C ASP A 291 20.60 7.49 13.00
N SER A 292 20.71 6.20 12.69
CA SER A 292 21.90 5.39 12.91
C SER A 292 22.66 5.04 11.62
N GLY A 293 22.47 5.87 10.58
CA GLY A 293 22.98 5.65 9.23
C GLY A 293 21.95 4.99 8.31
N GLY A 294 22.03 5.29 7.01
CA GLY A 294 21.00 4.88 6.05
C GLY A 294 19.86 5.88 5.87
N ASP A 295 20.03 7.14 6.29
CA ASP A 295 19.06 8.24 6.13
C ASP A 295 18.56 8.35 4.68
N CYS A 296 19.48 8.17 3.72
CA CYS A 296 19.15 8.12 2.31
C CYS A 296 18.32 6.88 1.95
N GLU A 297 18.56 5.72 2.55
CA GLU A 297 17.78 4.51 2.30
C GLU A 297 16.31 4.74 2.68
N CYS A 298 16.03 5.19 3.90
CA CYS A 298 14.67 5.40 4.40
C CYS A 298 13.92 6.49 3.62
N LEU A 299 14.59 7.61 3.32
CA LEU A 299 14.03 8.63 2.43
C LEU A 299 13.69 8.03 1.06
N CYS A 300 14.62 7.30 0.44
CA CYS A 300 14.44 6.80 -0.91
C CYS A 300 13.38 5.71 -1.01
N THR A 301 13.23 4.87 0.02
CA THR A 301 12.17 3.86 0.05
C THR A 301 10.81 4.47 0.35
N ALA A 302 10.72 5.48 1.21
CA ALA A 302 9.48 6.24 1.44
C ALA A 302 8.99 6.93 0.15
N LEU A 303 9.88 7.60 -0.58
CA LEU A 303 9.55 8.17 -1.90
C LEU A 303 9.17 7.09 -2.92
N ALA A 304 9.87 5.95 -2.90
CA ALA A 304 9.56 4.83 -3.77
C ALA A 304 8.19 4.19 -3.46
N ALA A 305 7.75 4.19 -2.20
CA ALA A 305 6.44 3.66 -1.81
C ALA A 305 5.29 4.45 -2.45
N TYR A 306 5.39 5.80 -2.47
CA TYR A 306 4.41 6.62 -3.20
C TYR A 306 4.47 6.37 -4.70
N ALA A 307 5.67 6.31 -5.28
CA ALA A 307 5.85 6.02 -6.71
C ALA A 307 5.28 4.65 -7.12
N GLU A 308 5.42 3.63 -6.26
CA GLU A 308 4.87 2.30 -6.47
C GLU A 308 3.34 2.33 -6.45
N GLU A 309 2.73 3.01 -5.48
CA GLU A 309 1.27 3.16 -5.44
C GLU A 309 0.75 3.91 -6.68
N CYS A 310 1.47 4.95 -7.13
CA CYS A 310 1.17 5.62 -8.40
C CYS A 310 1.22 4.65 -9.60
N GLY A 311 2.28 3.83 -9.67
CA GLY A 311 2.41 2.77 -10.68
C GLY A 311 1.24 1.80 -10.65
N ARG A 312 0.82 1.36 -9.46
CA ARG A 312 -0.32 0.47 -9.24
C ARG A 312 -1.65 1.09 -9.67
N ARG A 313 -1.80 2.42 -9.55
CA ARG A 313 -2.94 3.18 -10.10
C ARG A 313 -2.83 3.47 -11.60
N GLY A 314 -1.82 2.94 -12.29
CA GLY A 314 -1.62 3.08 -13.74
C GLY A 314 -0.88 4.34 -14.15
N ARG A 315 -0.16 4.99 -13.22
CA ARG A 315 0.65 6.19 -13.47
C ARG A 315 2.09 5.97 -12.98
N PRO A 316 2.91 5.16 -13.68
CA PRO A 316 4.31 5.01 -13.32
C PRO A 316 5.04 6.36 -13.45
N LEU A 317 5.88 6.68 -12.46
CA LEU A 317 6.63 7.93 -12.39
C LEU A 317 8.13 7.67 -12.55
N ARG A 318 8.82 8.52 -13.33
CA ARG A 318 10.28 8.55 -13.41
C ARG A 318 10.78 9.70 -12.54
N TRP A 319 11.13 9.38 -11.29
CA TRP A 319 11.42 10.38 -10.25
C TRP A 319 12.88 10.35 -9.74
N ARG A 320 13.60 9.25 -10.00
CA ARG A 320 14.99 9.05 -9.58
C ARG A 320 15.96 9.91 -10.39
N SER A 321 16.98 10.47 -9.75
CA SER A 321 18.06 11.24 -10.36
C SER A 321 19.33 11.21 -9.51
N GLN A 322 20.47 11.68 -10.04
CA GLN A 322 21.73 11.77 -9.26
C GLN A 322 21.62 12.61 -7.98
N GLY A 323 20.69 13.59 -7.94
CA GLY A 323 20.43 14.41 -6.75
C GLY A 323 19.30 13.89 -5.85
N LEU A 324 18.61 12.81 -6.26
CA LEU A 324 17.44 12.24 -5.59
C LEU A 324 17.31 10.74 -5.94
N CYS A 325 17.87 9.87 -5.10
CA CYS A 325 17.58 8.43 -5.05
C CYS A 325 17.64 7.63 -6.36
#